data_AF-A0AAD2U6G9-F1
#
_entry.id   AF-A0AAD2U6G9-F1
#
_cell.length_a   1.000
_cell.length_b   1.000
_cell.length_c   1.000
_cell.angle_alpha   90.00
_cell.angle_beta   90.00
_cell.angle_gamma   90.00
#
_symmetry.space_group_name_H-M   'P 1'
#
loop_
_entity.id
_entity.type
_entity.pdbx_description
1 polymer ?
#
loop_
_entity_poly.entity_id
_entity_poly.type
_entity_poly.pdbx_seq_one_letter_code
_entity_poly.pdbx_strand_id
1 'polypeptide(L)'
;MSSGAKIRLYACEEAVLGTTPANPVWYTVRRVTDGLSENVSTEESNEVVDSRYRQGGVVTEAEVAGQLEFELSLGTFDLFLSALAFNNWAANSLTIGGTVRKSLTLVKVFEDIGQVFIYRGVQVNTGEITIQTTGKITGNFGLVGSSFTRQQVNPVTNPIAASTRPLVSMPNVENLLINGQSIQGKACMQSLTLSINNNLEAIRCIGSGKYTPEFYIEKMMDIEPNASFMFSSTAAGWIDAIKTRDVFTLTFDIKDSKGSKYSFNFPQLEVMEANHPDGGGDDIITVDINFAQVRTAPTIVRALV
;
A
#
# COMPACT_ATOMS: atom_id res chain seq x y z
N MET A 1 -30.86 3.16 -4.59
CA MET A 1 -29.83 2.28 -5.19
C MET A 1 -28.74 3.19 -5.74
N SER A 2 -27.46 2.82 -5.59
CA SER A 2 -26.31 3.64 -6.02
C SER A 2 -25.47 2.92 -7.09
N SER A 3 -24.77 3.68 -7.91
CA SER A 3 -23.83 3.16 -8.93
C SER A 3 -22.38 3.49 -8.58
N GLY A 4 -21.44 2.60 -8.92
CA GLY A 4 -20.00 2.82 -8.73
C GLY A 4 -19.48 4.12 -9.35
N ALA A 5 -20.11 4.60 -10.44
CA ALA A 5 -19.76 5.86 -11.10
C ALA A 5 -20.07 7.12 -10.28
N LYS A 6 -20.94 7.00 -9.25
CA LYS A 6 -21.37 8.08 -8.35
C LYS A 6 -20.66 8.04 -6.99
N ILE A 7 -19.69 7.14 -6.84
CA ILE A 7 -18.88 7.03 -5.62
C ILE A 7 -17.62 7.89 -5.78
N ARG A 8 -17.42 8.82 -4.84
CA ARG A 8 -16.20 9.62 -4.71
C ARG A 8 -15.49 9.26 -3.42
N LEU A 9 -14.17 9.20 -3.47
CA LEU A 9 -13.32 9.04 -2.29
C LEU A 9 -12.44 10.28 -2.17
N TYR A 10 -12.41 10.84 -0.97
CA TYR A 10 -11.55 11.97 -0.61
C TYR A 10 -10.66 11.57 0.56
N ALA A 11 -9.48 12.16 0.62
CA ALA A 11 -8.57 12.00 1.74
C ALA A 11 -8.02 13.36 2.18
N CYS A 12 -7.81 13.53 3.48
CA CYS A 12 -7.00 14.61 4.01
C CYS A 12 -6.08 14.08 5.12
N GLU A 13 -4.92 14.70 5.29
CA GLU A 13 -4.04 14.41 6.42
C GLU A 13 -4.61 14.99 7.72
N GLU A 14 -4.53 14.24 8.81
CA GLU A 14 -4.94 14.65 10.14
C GLU A 14 -3.76 15.26 10.90
N ALA A 15 -3.99 16.36 11.61
CA ALA A 15 -2.99 16.94 12.51
C ALA A 15 -2.93 16.21 13.86
N VAL A 16 -4.04 15.59 14.25
CA VAL A 16 -4.19 14.78 15.47
C VAL A 16 -4.88 13.48 15.07
N LEU A 17 -4.30 12.35 15.46
CA LEU A 17 -4.83 11.02 15.14
C LEU A 17 -6.32 10.91 15.48
N GLY A 18 -7.10 10.43 14.50
CA GLY A 18 -8.54 10.21 14.67
C GLY A 18 -9.38 11.48 14.55
N THR A 19 -8.78 12.65 14.28
CA THR A 19 -9.48 13.93 14.23
C THR A 19 -9.26 14.62 12.88
N THR A 20 -10.36 14.78 12.13
CA THR A 20 -10.36 15.59 10.92
C THR A 20 -9.99 17.04 11.27
N PRO A 21 -9.00 17.65 10.59
CA PRO A 21 -8.61 19.04 10.88
C PRO A 21 -9.79 20.01 10.69
N ALA A 22 -9.74 21.15 11.39
CA ALA A 22 -10.73 22.22 11.24
C ALA A 22 -10.71 22.86 9.83
N ASN A 23 -9.53 22.92 9.20
CA ASN A 23 -9.32 23.41 7.84
C ASN A 23 -8.65 22.31 7.00
N PRO A 24 -9.38 21.26 6.61
CA PRO A 24 -8.81 20.12 5.90
C PRO A 24 -8.47 20.48 4.46
N VAL A 25 -7.28 20.05 4.00
CA VAL A 25 -6.93 20.06 2.58
C VAL A 25 -7.36 18.72 1.99
N TRP A 26 -8.47 18.72 1.26
CA TRP A 26 -9.04 17.52 0.66
C TRP A 26 -8.40 17.21 -0.69
N TYR A 27 -8.05 15.95 -0.90
CA TYR A 27 -7.61 15.42 -2.19
C TYR A 27 -8.66 14.43 -2.71
N THR A 28 -9.03 14.56 -3.98
CA THR A 28 -9.87 13.57 -4.66
C THR A 28 -9.02 12.36 -5.03
N VAL A 29 -9.33 11.19 -4.47
CA VAL A 29 -8.54 9.97 -4.61
C VAL A 29 -8.97 9.21 -5.87
N ARG A 30 -8.00 8.88 -6.74
CA ARG A 30 -8.20 7.92 -7.83
C ARG A 30 -8.16 6.51 -7.24
N ARG A 31 -9.11 5.66 -7.61
CA ARG A 31 -9.21 4.28 -7.11
C ARG A 31 -9.77 3.36 -8.20
N VAL A 32 -9.40 2.10 -8.12
CA VAL A 32 -10.12 0.99 -8.77
C VAL A 32 -11.22 0.55 -7.83
N THR A 33 -10.84 0.16 -6.61
CA THR A 33 -11.74 -0.16 -5.50
C THR A 33 -11.24 0.46 -4.19
N ASP A 34 -12.14 0.62 -3.23
CA ASP A 34 -11.84 0.98 -1.86
C ASP A 34 -12.64 0.05 -0.94
N GLY A 35 -11.96 -1.00 -0.47
CA GLY A 35 -12.52 -2.06 0.37
C GLY A 35 -12.56 -1.72 1.86
N LEU A 36 -12.48 -0.44 2.24
CA LEU A 36 -12.46 -0.01 3.63
C LEU A 36 -13.84 -0.23 4.29
N SER A 37 -13.88 -1.05 5.33
CA SER A 37 -15.10 -1.39 6.07
C SER A 37 -14.86 -1.39 7.58
N GLU A 38 -15.92 -1.14 8.34
CA GLU A 38 -15.95 -1.46 9.78
C GLU A 38 -16.52 -2.87 9.94
N ASN A 39 -15.70 -3.80 10.40
CA ASN A 39 -16.09 -5.16 10.73
C ASN A 39 -16.35 -5.25 12.23
N VAL A 40 -17.54 -5.73 12.62
CA VAL A 40 -17.96 -5.79 14.02
C VAL A 40 -18.08 -7.25 14.44
N SER A 41 -17.41 -7.61 15.53
CA SER A 41 -17.51 -8.93 16.16
C SER A 41 -18.51 -8.89 17.31
N THR A 42 -19.31 -9.95 17.41
CA THR A 42 -20.30 -10.11 18.46
C THR A 42 -20.14 -11.46 19.13
N GLU A 43 -20.46 -11.53 20.41
CA GLU A 43 -20.50 -12.77 21.18
C GLU A 43 -21.93 -13.03 21.65
N GLU A 44 -22.41 -14.27 21.48
CA GLU A 44 -23.73 -14.70 21.95
C GLU A 44 -23.66 -15.17 23.41
N SER A 45 -24.68 -14.85 24.19
CA SER A 45 -24.82 -15.37 25.55
C SER A 45 -25.03 -16.88 25.55
N ASN A 46 -24.28 -17.57 26.41
CA ASN A 46 -24.45 -18.99 26.71
C ASN A 46 -25.28 -19.22 27.99
N GLU A 47 -25.94 -18.19 28.51
CA GLU A 47 -26.82 -18.33 29.67
C GLU A 47 -28.00 -19.27 29.36
N VAL A 48 -28.23 -20.22 30.27
CA VAL A 48 -29.34 -21.16 30.20
C VAL A 48 -30.46 -20.61 31.10
N VAL A 49 -31.56 -20.21 30.48
CA VAL A 49 -32.82 -19.95 31.18
C VAL A 49 -33.80 -21.11 30.91
N ASP A 50 -34.95 -21.14 31.61
CA ASP A 50 -36.03 -22.11 31.38
C ASP A 50 -36.78 -21.87 30.05
N SER A 51 -36.01 -21.65 28.98
CA SER A 51 -36.45 -21.50 27.61
C SER A 51 -35.41 -22.15 26.68
N ARG A 52 -35.82 -22.52 25.47
CA ARG A 52 -34.91 -23.09 24.46
C ARG A 52 -34.21 -22.03 23.59
N TYR A 53 -34.27 -20.75 23.97
CA TYR A 53 -33.74 -19.64 23.17
C TYR A 53 -32.48 -19.02 23.82
N ARG A 54 -31.56 -18.51 22.99
CA ARG A 54 -30.40 -17.72 23.44
C ARG A 54 -30.86 -16.40 24.05
N GLN A 55 -30.10 -15.90 25.02
CA GLN A 55 -30.47 -14.70 25.79
C GLN A 55 -29.97 -13.37 25.20
N GLY A 56 -29.47 -13.40 23.96
CA GLY A 56 -28.96 -12.22 23.25
C GLY A 56 -27.46 -12.31 23.00
N GLY A 57 -26.85 -11.18 22.64
CA GLY A 57 -25.43 -11.06 22.38
C GLY A 57 -24.92 -9.64 22.60
N VAL A 58 -23.61 -9.48 22.63
CA VAL A 58 -22.92 -8.21 22.86
C VAL A 58 -21.89 -7.97 21.76
N VAL A 59 -21.66 -6.70 21.40
CA VAL A 59 -20.54 -6.31 20.56
C VAL A 59 -19.26 -6.37 21.39
N THR A 60 -18.26 -7.10 20.91
CA THR A 60 -16.98 -7.29 21.60
C THR A 60 -15.86 -6.48 20.95
N GLU A 61 -15.94 -6.25 19.64
CA GLU A 61 -14.87 -5.63 18.87
C GLU A 61 -15.40 -4.97 17.60
N ALA A 62 -14.73 -3.91 17.16
CA ALA A 62 -14.84 -3.38 15.81
C ALA A 62 -13.45 -3.14 15.21
N GLU A 63 -13.30 -3.33 13.91
CA GLU A 63 -12.07 -3.08 13.17
C GLU A 63 -12.37 -2.33 11.88
N VAL A 64 -11.70 -1.20 11.68
CA VAL A 64 -11.75 -0.47 10.41
C VAL A 64 -10.52 -0.87 9.62
N ALA A 65 -10.71 -1.67 8.58
CA ALA A 65 -9.63 -2.16 7.73
C ALA A 65 -10.10 -2.34 6.29
N GLY A 66 -9.15 -2.35 5.36
CA GLY A 66 -9.43 -2.64 3.96
C GLY A 66 -8.30 -2.20 3.03
N GLN A 67 -8.51 -2.38 1.74
CA GLN A 67 -7.51 -2.05 0.72
C GLN A 67 -7.98 -0.92 -0.19
N LEU A 68 -7.05 -0.05 -0.58
CA LEU A 68 -7.24 0.93 -1.64
C LEU A 68 -6.46 0.46 -2.86
N GLU A 69 -7.16 -0.11 -3.84
CA GLU A 69 -6.56 -0.56 -5.09
C GLU A 69 -6.44 0.58 -6.09
N PHE A 70 -5.31 0.66 -6.78
CA PHE A 70 -5.03 1.72 -7.72
C PHE A 70 -4.25 1.26 -8.96
N GLU A 71 -4.30 2.12 -9.97
CA GLU A 71 -3.48 2.03 -11.17
C GLU A 71 -2.43 3.15 -11.08
N LEU A 72 -1.16 2.81 -11.25
CA LEU A 72 -0.09 3.76 -10.99
C LEU A 72 -0.17 4.94 -11.95
N SER A 73 -0.14 6.13 -11.38
CA SER A 73 0.02 7.39 -12.08
C SER A 73 0.88 8.30 -11.22
N LEU A 74 1.97 8.80 -11.80
CA LEU A 74 3.04 9.46 -11.04
C LEU A 74 2.54 10.73 -10.36
N GLY A 75 2.89 10.92 -9.10
CA GLY A 75 2.46 12.03 -8.24
C GLY A 75 1.03 11.92 -7.69
N THR A 76 0.20 11.02 -8.21
CA THR A 76 -1.22 10.92 -7.81
C THR A 76 -1.37 10.37 -6.39
N PHE A 77 -0.49 9.47 -5.97
CA PHE A 77 -0.58 8.75 -4.70
C PHE A 77 0.47 9.20 -3.68
N ASP A 78 1.08 10.38 -3.87
CA ASP A 78 2.16 10.89 -3.02
C ASP A 78 1.77 11.01 -1.54
N LEU A 79 0.50 11.33 -1.25
CA LEU A 79 -0.03 11.35 0.12
C LEU A 79 0.03 9.96 0.78
N PHE A 80 -0.38 8.92 0.06
CA PHE A 80 -0.39 7.54 0.55
C PHE A 80 1.03 6.96 0.61
N LEU A 81 1.88 7.26 -0.38
CA LEU A 81 3.30 6.87 -0.34
C LEU A 81 4.02 7.50 0.85
N SER A 82 3.75 8.77 1.13
CA SER A 82 4.30 9.49 2.29
C SER A 82 3.79 8.89 3.61
N ALA A 83 2.51 8.51 3.67
CA ALA A 83 1.93 7.83 4.83
C ALA A 83 2.47 6.41 5.02
N LEU A 84 2.69 5.65 3.94
CA LEU A 84 3.32 4.32 3.98
C LEU A 84 4.76 4.39 4.46
N ALA A 85 5.52 5.39 3.99
CA ALA A 85 6.93 5.56 4.30
C ALA A 85 7.22 6.06 5.73
N PHE A 86 6.19 6.47 6.48
CA PHE A 86 6.31 7.25 7.72
C PHE A 86 7.28 8.43 7.58
N ASN A 87 7.18 9.13 6.46
CA ASN A 87 8.06 10.25 6.18
C ASN A 87 7.43 11.26 5.24
N ASN A 88 7.88 12.52 5.33
CA ASN A 88 7.47 13.56 4.40
C ASN A 88 8.33 13.51 3.13
N TRP A 89 7.77 13.97 2.01
CA TRP A 89 8.57 14.29 0.83
C TRP A 89 9.50 15.48 1.14
N ALA A 90 10.80 15.23 1.14
CA ALA A 90 11.83 16.27 1.21
C ALA A 90 12.07 16.81 -0.20
N ALA A 91 11.33 17.88 -0.54
CA ALA A 91 11.18 18.37 -1.91
C ALA A 91 10.69 17.27 -2.86
N ASN A 92 11.61 16.61 -3.55
CA ASN A 92 11.36 15.59 -4.56
C ASN A 92 11.85 14.19 -4.14
N SER A 93 12.37 14.02 -2.92
CA SER A 93 12.83 12.72 -2.42
C SER A 93 11.97 12.25 -1.25
N LEU A 94 11.63 10.97 -1.23
CA LEU A 94 10.99 10.29 -0.12
C LEU A 94 11.90 9.16 0.35
N THR A 95 12.26 9.15 1.63
CA THR A 95 12.97 8.04 2.27
C THR A 95 11.96 7.15 2.98
N ILE A 96 11.96 5.85 2.69
CA ILE A 96 11.05 4.87 3.28
C ILE A 96 11.61 4.36 4.60
N GLY A 97 10.75 4.18 5.61
CA GLY A 97 11.17 3.75 6.95
C GLY A 97 11.53 4.93 7.86
N GLY A 98 10.81 6.04 7.74
CA GLY A 98 10.94 7.18 8.64
C GLY A 98 10.19 6.99 9.96
N THR A 99 10.17 8.05 10.78
CA THR A 99 9.49 8.07 12.10
C THR A 99 8.30 9.02 12.16
N VAL A 100 7.97 9.68 11.05
CA VAL A 100 6.86 10.64 10.95
C VAL A 100 5.58 9.90 10.57
N ARG A 101 4.91 9.37 11.59
CA ARG A 101 3.61 8.70 11.42
C ARG A 101 2.54 9.69 10.95
N LYS A 102 1.76 9.27 9.97
CA LYS A 102 0.65 10.05 9.40
C LYS A 102 -0.66 9.30 9.60
N SER A 103 -1.70 10.06 9.92
CA SER A 103 -3.09 9.58 9.95
C SER A 103 -3.92 10.39 8.96
N LEU A 104 -4.91 9.75 8.35
CA LEU A 104 -5.76 10.32 7.32
C LEU A 104 -7.22 10.24 7.75
N THR A 105 -8.00 11.26 7.38
CA THR A 105 -9.45 11.11 7.29
C THR A 105 -9.80 10.77 5.84
N LEU A 106 -10.52 9.67 5.63
CA LEU A 106 -11.06 9.28 4.34
C LEU A 106 -12.58 9.49 4.33
N VAL A 107 -13.09 10.12 3.27
CA VAL A 107 -14.52 10.39 3.08
C VAL A 107 -14.99 9.73 1.79
N LYS A 108 -15.82 8.70 1.91
CA LYS A 108 -16.48 8.04 0.79
C LYS A 108 -17.90 8.57 0.64
N VAL A 109 -18.19 9.17 -0.51
CA VAL A 109 -19.47 9.82 -0.81
C VAL A 109 -20.20 9.02 -1.87
N PHE A 110 -21.45 8.66 -1.59
CA PHE A 110 -22.41 8.12 -2.53
C PHE A 110 -23.37 9.26 -2.91
N GLU A 111 -22.98 10.04 -3.92
CA GLU A 111 -23.62 11.33 -4.25
C GLU A 111 -25.10 11.19 -4.62
N ASP A 112 -25.46 10.08 -5.26
CA ASP A 112 -26.80 9.80 -5.77
C ASP A 112 -27.83 9.42 -4.69
N ILE A 113 -27.37 8.98 -3.52
CA ILE A 113 -28.23 8.55 -2.41
C ILE A 113 -27.98 9.34 -1.12
N GLY A 114 -27.15 10.39 -1.18
CA GLY A 114 -26.85 11.25 -0.04
C GLY A 114 -26.26 10.51 1.15
N GLN A 115 -25.41 9.51 0.91
CA GLN A 115 -24.71 8.77 1.97
C GLN A 115 -23.23 9.11 1.99
N VAL A 116 -22.72 9.37 3.19
CA VAL A 116 -21.33 9.75 3.41
C VAL A 116 -20.76 8.88 4.52
N PHE A 117 -19.68 8.19 4.19
CA PHE A 117 -18.94 7.30 5.07
C PHE A 117 -17.61 7.99 5.39
N ILE A 118 -17.32 8.19 6.67
CA ILE A 118 -16.14 8.91 7.13
C ILE A 118 -15.34 7.98 8.03
N TYR A 119 -14.10 7.73 7.62
CA TYR A 119 -13.13 6.95 8.35
C TYR A 119 -12.05 7.90 8.87
N ARG A 120 -11.67 7.79 10.15
CA ARG A 120 -10.66 8.67 10.77
C ARG A 120 -9.57 7.86 11.43
N GLY A 121 -8.41 8.49 11.63
CA GLY A 121 -7.23 7.80 12.16
C GLY A 121 -6.72 6.74 11.20
N VAL A 122 -6.97 6.90 9.88
CA VAL A 122 -6.58 5.91 8.89
C VAL A 122 -5.07 5.99 8.68
N GLN A 123 -4.38 4.89 8.90
CA GLN A 123 -2.96 4.73 8.63
C GLN A 123 -2.76 3.73 7.49
N VAL A 124 -1.63 3.88 6.78
CA VAL A 124 -1.26 2.96 5.70
C VAL A 124 -0.32 1.91 6.28
N ASN A 125 -0.85 0.71 6.53
CA ASN A 125 -0.08 -0.39 7.09
C ASN A 125 0.80 -1.05 6.02
N THR A 126 0.20 -1.37 4.86
CA THR A 126 0.92 -2.03 3.77
C THR A 126 0.80 -1.24 2.48
N GLY A 127 1.77 -1.44 1.58
CA GLY A 127 1.72 -0.94 0.23
C GLY A 127 2.38 -1.91 -0.72
N GLU A 128 1.76 -2.08 -1.88
CA GLU A 128 2.24 -2.95 -2.94
C GLU A 128 2.25 -2.19 -4.27
N ILE A 129 3.30 -2.41 -5.07
CA ILE A 129 3.35 -2.00 -6.47
C ILE A 129 3.76 -3.21 -7.31
N THR A 130 2.94 -3.56 -8.29
CA THR A 130 3.13 -4.71 -9.17
C THR A 130 3.37 -4.28 -10.60
N ILE A 131 4.49 -4.75 -11.16
CA ILE A 131 4.88 -4.59 -12.55
C ILE A 131 4.86 -5.98 -13.19
N GLN A 132 4.16 -6.13 -14.31
CA GLN A 132 4.07 -7.38 -15.07
C GLN A 132 4.46 -7.12 -16.53
N THR A 133 4.87 -8.16 -17.26
CA THR A 133 5.22 -8.05 -18.69
C THR A 133 4.08 -7.54 -19.58
N THR A 134 2.83 -7.66 -19.12
CA THR A 134 1.64 -7.17 -19.82
C THR A 134 0.73 -6.40 -18.87
N GLY A 135 -0.04 -5.46 -19.40
CA GLY A 135 -0.96 -4.64 -18.61
C GLY A 135 -0.33 -3.38 -18.00
N LYS A 136 -1.14 -2.69 -17.21
CA LYS A 136 -0.75 -1.47 -16.49
C LYS A 136 -0.09 -1.83 -15.16
N ILE A 137 0.77 -0.94 -14.65
CA ILE A 137 1.31 -1.07 -13.30
C ILE A 137 0.18 -0.79 -12.31
N THR A 138 -0.05 -1.72 -11.39
CA THR A 138 -1.08 -1.63 -10.36
C THR A 138 -0.45 -1.56 -8.98
N GLY A 139 -1.26 -1.23 -7.99
CA GLY A 139 -0.84 -1.32 -6.60
C GLY A 139 -2.02 -1.32 -5.66
N ASN A 140 -1.72 -1.57 -4.39
CA ASN A 140 -2.70 -1.48 -3.32
C ASN A 140 -2.07 -0.83 -2.09
N PHE A 141 -2.90 -0.17 -1.28
CA PHE A 141 -2.55 0.25 0.07
C PHE A 141 -3.44 -0.47 1.07
N GLY A 142 -2.86 -1.19 2.01
CA GLY A 142 -3.57 -1.75 3.16
C GLY A 142 -3.79 -0.68 4.20
N LEU A 143 -5.05 -0.37 4.46
CA LEU A 143 -5.49 0.70 5.35
C LEU A 143 -6.04 0.11 6.64
N VAL A 144 -5.68 0.73 7.76
CA VAL A 144 -6.21 0.43 9.10
C VAL A 144 -6.66 1.73 9.75
N GLY A 145 -7.75 1.74 10.51
CA GLY A 145 -8.35 2.97 11.02
C GLY A 145 -8.92 2.86 12.43
N SER A 146 -9.10 4.01 13.07
CA SER A 146 -9.51 4.09 14.49
C SER A 146 -11.00 4.37 14.67
N SER A 147 -11.72 4.81 13.63
CA SER A 147 -13.17 5.01 13.71
C SER A 147 -13.84 5.07 12.36
N PHE A 148 -15.13 4.73 12.36
CA PHE A 148 -16.05 4.90 11.25
C PHE A 148 -17.30 5.66 11.72
N THR A 149 -17.78 6.56 10.88
CA THR A 149 -19.05 7.27 11.08
C THR A 149 -19.78 7.42 9.76
N ARG A 150 -21.11 7.31 9.80
CA ARG A 150 -21.98 7.57 8.66
C ARG A 150 -22.79 8.84 8.89
N GLN A 151 -22.92 9.66 7.86
CA GLN A 151 -23.76 10.85 7.88
C GLN A 151 -24.35 11.14 6.49
N GLN A 152 -25.23 12.13 6.42
CA GLN A 152 -25.88 12.56 5.17
C GLN A 152 -25.30 13.83 4.57
N VAL A 153 -24.52 14.59 5.35
CA VAL A 153 -23.86 15.83 4.91
C VAL A 153 -22.44 15.51 4.49
N ASN A 154 -22.04 15.92 3.29
CA ASN A 154 -20.65 15.80 2.85
C ASN A 154 -19.78 16.87 3.52
N PRO A 155 -18.80 16.52 4.37
CA PRO A 155 -17.91 17.49 5.01
C PRO A 155 -16.82 18.02 4.06
N VAL A 156 -16.67 17.42 2.89
CA VAL A 156 -15.63 17.77 1.91
C VAL A 156 -16.01 19.08 1.23
N THR A 157 -15.13 20.07 1.34
CA THR A 157 -15.27 21.38 0.69
C THR A 157 -14.04 21.64 -0.17
N ASN A 158 -14.25 22.21 -1.36
CA ASN A 158 -13.20 22.61 -2.31
C ASN A 158 -12.06 21.57 -2.48
N PRO A 159 -12.37 20.29 -2.79
CA PRO A 159 -11.32 19.28 -2.91
C PRO A 159 -10.41 19.58 -4.09
N ILE A 160 -9.12 19.34 -3.90
CA ILE A 160 -8.14 19.27 -4.98
C ILE A 160 -8.58 18.15 -5.92
N ALA A 161 -8.73 18.48 -7.20
CA ALA A 161 -9.18 17.55 -8.21
C ALA A 161 -8.20 16.38 -8.37
N ALA A 162 -8.74 15.24 -8.76
CA ALA A 162 -7.92 14.07 -9.08
C ALA A 162 -6.95 14.40 -10.22
N SER A 163 -5.71 13.96 -10.08
CA SER A 163 -4.68 14.09 -11.11
C SER A 163 -5.13 13.46 -12.44
N THR A 164 -4.96 14.20 -13.54
CA THR A 164 -5.19 13.73 -14.92
C THR A 164 -3.94 13.10 -15.53
N ARG A 165 -2.90 12.84 -14.73
CA ARG A 165 -1.66 12.24 -15.22
C ARG A 165 -1.92 10.85 -15.81
N PRO A 166 -1.18 10.52 -16.89
CA PRO A 166 -1.34 9.26 -17.59
C PRO A 166 -1.03 8.06 -16.68
N LEU A 167 -1.58 6.91 -17.06
CA LEU A 167 -1.20 5.62 -16.51
C LEU A 167 0.14 5.18 -17.09
N VAL A 168 0.80 4.27 -16.38
CA VAL A 168 2.07 3.66 -16.79
C VAL A 168 1.95 2.14 -16.85
N SER A 169 2.77 1.52 -17.70
CA SER A 169 2.88 0.07 -17.91
C SER A 169 4.35 -0.34 -18.02
N MET A 170 4.64 -1.63 -18.23
CA MET A 170 6.03 -2.12 -18.32
C MET A 170 6.95 -1.36 -19.29
N PRO A 171 6.52 -0.89 -20.48
CA PRO A 171 7.36 -0.07 -21.36
C PRO A 171 7.80 1.27 -20.77
N ASN A 172 7.17 1.74 -19.68
CA ASN A 172 7.56 2.95 -18.97
C ASN A 172 8.71 2.71 -17.96
N VAL A 173 9.12 1.46 -17.76
CA VAL A 173 10.23 1.12 -16.87
C VAL A 173 11.56 1.32 -17.61
N GLU A 174 12.39 2.22 -17.09
CA GLU A 174 13.71 2.57 -17.62
C GLU A 174 14.78 2.32 -16.55
N ASN A 175 16.06 2.30 -16.94
CA ASN A 175 17.19 2.23 -16.00
C ASN A 175 17.10 1.10 -14.96
N LEU A 176 16.60 -0.08 -15.35
CA LEU A 176 16.55 -1.25 -14.49
C LEU A 176 17.95 -1.85 -14.33
N LEU A 177 18.57 -1.60 -13.18
CA LEU A 177 19.91 -2.05 -12.85
C LEU A 177 19.88 -2.92 -11.60
N ILE A 178 20.65 -4.01 -11.64
CA ILE A 178 20.98 -4.82 -10.47
C ILE A 178 22.50 -4.73 -10.28
N ASN A 179 22.95 -4.37 -9.08
CA ASN A 179 24.37 -4.11 -8.78
C ASN A 179 25.01 -3.08 -9.74
N GLY A 180 24.22 -2.08 -10.15
CA GLY A 180 24.63 -1.04 -11.10
C GLY A 180 24.80 -1.52 -12.54
N GLN A 181 24.47 -2.78 -12.85
CA GLN A 181 24.54 -3.34 -14.20
C GLN A 181 23.14 -3.47 -14.80
N SER A 182 22.98 -3.09 -16.07
CA SER A 182 21.73 -3.34 -16.80
C SER A 182 21.54 -4.84 -17.00
N ILE A 183 20.32 -5.30 -16.71
CA ILE A 183 19.93 -6.70 -16.90
C ILE A 183 19.34 -6.96 -18.30
N GLN A 184 19.07 -5.90 -19.07
CA GLN A 184 18.50 -6.02 -20.42
C GLN A 184 19.40 -6.89 -21.32
N GLY A 185 18.83 -7.95 -21.90
CA GLY A 185 19.56 -8.90 -22.73
C GLY A 185 20.42 -9.92 -21.96
N LYS A 186 20.45 -9.86 -20.62
CA LYS A 186 21.22 -10.78 -19.76
C LYS A 186 20.33 -11.61 -18.82
N ALA A 187 19.36 -10.97 -18.19
CA ALA A 187 18.31 -11.60 -17.39
C ALA A 187 17.00 -10.87 -17.66
N CYS A 188 15.95 -11.61 -18.05
CA CYS A 188 14.68 -11.01 -18.46
C CYS A 188 13.68 -11.10 -17.30
N MET A 189 13.45 -9.97 -16.61
CA MET A 189 12.47 -9.86 -15.53
C MET A 189 11.05 -10.00 -16.09
N GLN A 190 10.29 -10.97 -15.58
CA GLN A 190 8.90 -11.26 -15.97
C GLN A 190 7.89 -10.51 -15.08
N SER A 191 8.24 -10.28 -13.83
CA SER A 191 7.44 -9.52 -12.88
C SER A 191 8.31 -8.91 -11.79
N LEU A 192 7.82 -7.84 -11.18
CA LEU A 192 8.34 -7.25 -9.96
C LEU A 192 7.15 -6.83 -9.08
N THR A 193 7.10 -7.36 -7.86
CA THR A 193 6.18 -6.92 -6.82
C THR A 193 6.99 -6.29 -5.70
N LEU A 194 6.86 -4.99 -5.51
CA LEU A 194 7.41 -4.29 -4.35
C LEU A 194 6.37 -4.31 -3.23
N SER A 195 6.68 -4.97 -2.12
CA SER A 195 5.85 -4.99 -0.92
C SER A 195 6.52 -4.21 0.21
N ILE A 196 5.74 -3.38 0.90
CA ILE A 196 6.16 -2.64 2.10
C ILE A 196 5.12 -2.90 3.18
N ASN A 197 5.58 -3.25 4.39
CA ASN A 197 4.71 -3.52 5.53
C ASN A 197 5.26 -2.85 6.80
N ASN A 198 4.47 -1.96 7.40
CA ASN A 198 4.79 -1.29 8.66
C ASN A 198 4.57 -2.18 9.90
N ASN A 199 3.95 -3.36 9.70
CA ASN A 199 3.60 -4.31 10.75
C ASN A 199 2.85 -3.64 11.91
N LEU A 200 1.88 -2.77 11.56
CA LEU A 200 1.07 -2.06 12.54
C LEU A 200 0.22 -3.02 13.36
N GLU A 201 0.32 -2.91 14.68
CA GLU A 201 -0.47 -3.69 15.62
C GLU A 201 -1.52 -2.81 16.30
N ALA A 202 -2.77 -3.26 16.25
CA ALA A 202 -3.90 -2.60 16.90
C ALA A 202 -3.81 -2.75 18.43
N ILE A 203 -3.90 -1.64 19.15
CA ILE A 203 -3.99 -1.63 20.61
C ILE A 203 -5.38 -1.18 21.05
N ARG A 204 -5.99 -2.00 21.91
CA ARG A 204 -7.31 -1.79 22.48
C ARG A 204 -7.17 -1.58 23.98
N CYS A 205 -7.71 -0.47 24.48
CA CYS A 205 -7.65 -0.10 25.89
C CYS A 205 -9.03 -0.25 26.54
N ILE A 206 -9.09 -0.97 27.66
CA ILE A 206 -10.30 -1.03 28.51
C ILE A 206 -10.60 0.37 29.06
N GLY A 207 -11.87 0.77 29.00
CA GLY A 207 -12.31 2.10 29.46
C GLY A 207 -12.22 3.21 28.41
N SER A 208 -11.74 2.92 27.19
CA SER A 208 -11.73 3.88 26.07
C SER A 208 -13.13 4.25 25.56
N GLY A 209 -14.16 3.45 25.91
CA GLY A 209 -15.52 3.62 25.41
C GLY A 209 -15.68 3.35 23.91
N LYS A 210 -14.68 2.75 23.27
CA LYS A 210 -14.66 2.43 21.84
C LYS A 210 -14.50 0.93 21.62
N TYR A 211 -15.14 0.42 20.57
CA TYR A 211 -14.92 -0.95 20.10
C TYR A 211 -13.75 -1.06 19.13
N THR A 212 -13.37 0.05 18.49
CA THR A 212 -12.23 0.16 17.56
C THR A 212 -10.90 0.36 18.29
N PRO A 213 -9.75 0.06 17.64
CA PRO A 213 -8.44 0.33 18.24
C PRO A 213 -8.24 1.82 18.50
N GLU A 214 -7.62 2.14 19.63
CA GLU A 214 -7.31 3.53 19.98
C GLU A 214 -6.01 3.97 19.32
N PHE A 215 -5.05 3.06 19.24
CA PHE A 215 -3.73 3.30 18.66
C PHE A 215 -3.31 2.12 17.80
N TYR A 216 -2.43 2.41 16.86
CA TYR A 216 -1.62 1.41 16.16
C TYR A 216 -0.16 1.66 16.51
N ILE A 217 0.52 0.61 16.94
CA ILE A 217 1.96 0.63 17.22
C ILE A 217 2.67 0.01 16.03
N GLU A 218 3.67 0.71 15.53
CA GLU A 218 4.57 0.23 14.50
C GLU A 218 5.57 -0.78 15.06
N LYS A 219 5.80 -1.85 14.29
CA LYS A 219 6.88 -2.79 14.53
C LYS A 219 7.97 -2.56 13.49
N MET A 220 8.91 -3.49 13.37
CA MET A 220 9.91 -3.45 12.32
C MET A 220 9.21 -3.43 10.97
N MET A 221 9.66 -2.54 10.08
CA MET A 221 9.16 -2.47 8.72
C MET A 221 9.85 -3.52 7.86
N ASP A 222 9.06 -4.23 7.06
CA ASP A 222 9.56 -5.14 6.02
C ASP A 222 9.40 -4.47 4.66
N ILE A 223 10.45 -4.51 3.84
CA ILE A 223 10.44 -4.02 2.46
C ILE A 223 11.01 -5.13 1.58
N GLU A 224 10.14 -5.68 0.73
CA GLU A 224 10.41 -6.91 -0.02
C GLU A 224 10.12 -6.71 -1.51
N PRO A 225 11.14 -6.43 -2.32
CA PRO A 225 11.05 -6.59 -3.77
C PRO A 225 11.09 -8.08 -4.12
N ASN A 226 10.03 -8.59 -4.73
CA ASN A 226 9.93 -9.96 -5.22
C ASN A 226 9.93 -9.94 -6.74
N ALA A 227 10.93 -10.55 -7.36
CA ALA A 227 11.12 -10.49 -8.80
C ALA A 227 11.21 -11.89 -9.42
N SER A 228 10.48 -12.09 -10.51
CA SER A 228 10.58 -13.30 -11.32
C SER A 228 11.44 -13.02 -12.54
N PHE A 229 12.43 -13.88 -12.80
CA PHE A 229 13.32 -13.76 -13.96
C PHE A 229 13.24 -15.02 -14.82
N MET A 230 13.35 -14.86 -16.13
CA MET A 230 13.74 -15.96 -17.02
C MET A 230 15.08 -16.50 -16.55
N PHE A 231 15.17 -17.83 -16.41
CA PHE A 231 16.40 -18.45 -15.94
C PHE A 231 17.50 -18.29 -16.99
N SER A 232 18.58 -17.61 -16.59
CA SER A 232 19.74 -17.31 -17.45
C SER A 232 21.03 -17.50 -16.65
N SER A 233 22.18 -17.50 -17.33
CA SER A 233 23.49 -17.56 -16.66
C SER A 233 23.69 -16.44 -15.64
N THR A 234 23.10 -15.27 -15.88
CA THR A 234 23.15 -14.14 -14.94
C THR A 234 22.28 -14.40 -13.72
N ALA A 235 21.04 -14.86 -13.91
CA ALA A 235 20.13 -15.14 -12.82
C ALA A 235 20.58 -16.34 -11.96
N ALA A 236 21.21 -17.34 -12.58
CA ALA A 236 21.81 -18.48 -11.87
C ALA A 236 22.87 -18.04 -10.84
N GLY A 237 23.67 -17.02 -11.17
CA GLY A 237 24.68 -16.48 -10.26
C GLY A 237 24.11 -15.77 -9.03
N TRP A 238 22.82 -15.46 -9.02
CA TRP A 238 22.16 -14.83 -7.86
C TRP A 238 21.61 -15.84 -6.86
N ILE A 239 21.43 -17.11 -7.25
CA ILE A 239 20.88 -18.16 -6.38
C ILE A 239 21.79 -18.39 -5.17
N ASP A 240 23.11 -18.41 -5.38
CA ASP A 240 24.07 -18.65 -4.29
C ASP A 240 24.12 -17.50 -3.27
N ALA A 241 23.56 -16.32 -3.61
CA ALA A 241 23.51 -15.17 -2.70
C ALA A 241 22.71 -15.45 -1.42
N ILE A 242 21.77 -16.40 -1.46
CA ILE A 242 21.04 -16.83 -0.26
C ILE A 242 21.97 -17.40 0.83
N LYS A 243 23.09 -18.02 0.42
CA LYS A 243 24.10 -18.60 1.32
C LYS A 243 25.18 -17.60 1.68
N THR A 244 25.66 -16.81 0.71
CA THR A 244 26.74 -15.84 0.94
C THR A 244 26.27 -14.60 1.67
N ARG A 245 24.96 -14.29 1.62
CA ARG A 245 24.37 -13.04 2.11
C ARG A 245 24.99 -11.80 1.46
N ASP A 246 25.37 -11.94 0.19
CA ASP A 246 25.84 -10.81 -0.61
C ASP A 246 24.72 -9.78 -0.75
N VAL A 247 25.11 -8.51 -0.68
CA VAL A 247 24.19 -7.38 -0.72
C VAL A 247 24.05 -6.88 -2.15
N PHE A 248 22.81 -6.73 -2.59
CA PHE A 248 22.42 -6.27 -3.91
C PHE A 248 21.98 -4.81 -3.90
N THR A 249 22.15 -4.13 -5.02
CA THR A 249 21.42 -2.89 -5.32
C THR A 249 20.38 -3.15 -6.38
N LEU A 250 19.20 -2.56 -6.24
CA LEU A 250 18.16 -2.54 -7.28
C LEU A 250 17.74 -1.09 -7.51
N THR A 251 17.86 -0.63 -8.74
CA THR A 251 17.37 0.69 -9.15
C THR A 251 16.55 0.56 -10.41
N PHE A 252 15.44 1.29 -10.49
CA PHE A 252 14.67 1.43 -11.72
C PHE A 252 13.88 2.72 -11.72
N ASP A 253 13.64 3.24 -12.92
CA ASP A 253 12.83 4.42 -13.16
C ASP A 253 11.48 4.01 -13.75
N ILE A 254 10.43 4.73 -13.41
CA ILE A 254 9.14 4.68 -14.10
C ILE A 254 8.88 6.08 -14.64
N LYS A 255 8.81 6.21 -15.97
CA LYS A 255 8.62 7.50 -16.65
C LYS A 255 7.36 7.51 -17.47
N ASP A 256 6.49 8.48 -17.23
CA ASP A 256 5.24 8.61 -17.96
C ASP A 256 5.39 9.31 -19.32
N SER A 257 4.33 9.27 -20.13
CA SER A 257 4.31 9.86 -21.48
C SER A 257 4.38 11.40 -21.50
N LYS A 258 4.24 12.06 -20.35
CA LYS A 258 4.35 13.52 -20.18
C LYS A 258 5.71 13.93 -19.59
N GLY A 259 6.57 12.96 -19.26
CA GLY A 259 7.90 13.19 -18.73
C GLY A 259 7.99 13.22 -17.21
N SER A 260 6.89 13.01 -16.47
CA SER A 260 6.99 12.79 -15.03
C SER A 260 7.72 11.47 -14.77
N LYS A 261 8.44 11.37 -13.65
CA LYS A 261 9.26 10.21 -13.31
C LYS A 261 9.22 9.89 -11.82
N TYR A 262 9.24 8.61 -11.48
CA TYR A 262 9.70 8.09 -10.18
C TYR A 262 10.97 7.27 -10.39
N SER A 263 11.96 7.48 -9.54
CA SER A 263 13.20 6.70 -9.47
C SER A 263 13.21 5.95 -8.15
N PHE A 264 13.14 4.62 -8.20
CA PHE A 264 13.24 3.75 -7.04
C PHE A 264 14.69 3.34 -6.85
N ASN A 265 15.16 3.42 -5.61
CA ASN A 265 16.52 3.05 -5.25
C ASN A 265 16.51 2.22 -3.96
N PHE A 266 16.87 0.95 -4.12
CA PHE A 266 17.10 -0.02 -3.04
C PHE A 266 18.60 -0.23 -2.91
N PRO A 267 19.24 0.38 -1.90
CA PRO A 267 20.70 0.42 -1.81
C PRO A 267 21.32 -0.85 -1.23
N GLN A 268 20.55 -1.64 -0.47
CA GLN A 268 21.05 -2.83 0.21
C GLN A 268 19.96 -3.89 0.34
N LEU A 269 19.94 -4.85 -0.58
CA LEU A 269 19.01 -5.97 -0.61
C LEU A 269 19.76 -7.28 -0.31
N GLU A 270 19.24 -8.10 0.58
CA GLU A 270 19.70 -9.48 0.77
C GLU A 270 18.71 -10.44 0.13
N VAL A 271 19.21 -11.52 -0.49
CA VAL A 271 18.34 -12.58 -1.02
C VAL A 271 17.82 -13.42 0.15
N MET A 272 16.50 -13.48 0.28
CA MET A 272 15.81 -14.25 1.31
C MET A 272 15.38 -15.62 0.80
N GLU A 273 14.95 -15.67 -0.45
CA GLU A 273 14.52 -16.89 -1.12
C GLU A 273 14.96 -16.85 -2.58
N ALA A 274 15.52 -17.97 -3.04
CA ALA A 274 15.89 -18.21 -4.43
C ALA A 274 15.83 -19.73 -4.66
N ASN A 275 14.63 -20.23 -4.92
CA ASN A 275 14.43 -21.67 -5.10
C ASN A 275 15.10 -22.15 -6.39
N HIS A 276 15.59 -23.39 -6.38
CA HIS A 276 16.15 -23.96 -7.60
C HIS A 276 15.05 -24.06 -8.66
N PRO A 277 15.30 -23.56 -9.88
CA PRO A 277 14.33 -23.63 -10.95
C PRO A 277 14.14 -25.08 -11.39
N ASP A 278 12.92 -25.43 -11.79
CA ASP A 278 12.54 -26.74 -12.31
C ASP A 278 11.50 -26.57 -13.44
N GLY A 279 11.33 -27.58 -14.28
CA GLY A 279 10.32 -27.58 -15.33
C GLY A 279 10.33 -28.82 -16.20
N GLY A 280 9.18 -29.09 -16.83
CA GLY A 280 9.00 -30.16 -17.81
C GLY A 280 9.61 -29.84 -19.18
N GLY A 281 9.50 -30.79 -20.11
CA GLY A 281 10.15 -30.70 -21.43
C GLY A 281 9.67 -29.53 -22.32
N ASP A 282 8.48 -29.00 -22.07
CA ASP A 282 7.87 -27.90 -22.83
C ASP A 282 7.88 -26.56 -22.06
N ASP A 283 8.38 -26.54 -20.83
CA ASP A 283 8.27 -25.38 -19.95
C ASP A 283 9.37 -24.36 -20.21
N ILE A 284 9.00 -23.09 -20.09
CA ILE A 284 9.94 -22.00 -19.99
C ILE A 284 10.37 -21.88 -18.53
N ILE A 285 11.68 -22.02 -18.30
CA ILE A 285 12.23 -22.03 -16.94
C ILE A 285 12.39 -20.60 -16.42
N THR A 286 11.82 -20.33 -15.25
CA THR A 286 11.96 -19.09 -14.49
C THR A 286 12.56 -19.33 -13.11
N VAL A 287 13.11 -18.28 -12.52
CA VAL A 287 13.57 -18.27 -11.13
C VAL A 287 12.97 -17.06 -10.42
N ASP A 288 12.36 -17.32 -9.26
CA ASP A 288 11.85 -16.28 -8.38
C ASP A 288 12.91 -15.95 -7.33
N ILE A 289 13.19 -14.67 -7.17
CA ILE A 289 14.14 -14.16 -6.19
C ILE A 289 13.41 -13.14 -5.32
N ASN A 290 13.30 -13.48 -4.04
CA ASN A 290 12.72 -12.63 -3.02
C ASN A 290 13.84 -11.90 -2.30
N PHE A 291 13.82 -10.57 -2.37
CA PHE A 291 14.79 -9.71 -1.72
C PHE A 291 14.19 -9.10 -0.46
N ALA A 292 15.01 -8.85 0.56
CA ALA A 292 14.65 -8.02 1.70
C ALA A 292 15.61 -6.83 1.81
N GLN A 293 15.06 -5.63 1.99
CA GLN A 293 15.84 -4.43 2.29
C GLN A 293 16.43 -4.52 3.70
N VAL A 294 17.72 -4.24 3.82
CA VAL A 294 18.42 -4.25 5.11
C VAL A 294 19.27 -3.00 5.28
N ARG A 295 19.47 -2.59 6.55
CA ARG A 295 20.46 -1.60 7.05
C ARG A 295 20.32 -0.15 6.53
N THR A 296 20.21 0.07 5.23
CA THR A 296 20.10 1.39 4.60
C THR A 296 18.68 1.61 4.07
N ALA A 297 18.09 2.76 4.34
CA ALA A 297 16.73 3.06 3.89
C ALA A 297 16.67 3.25 2.35
N PRO A 298 15.66 2.68 1.67
CA PRO A 298 15.46 2.91 0.25
C PRO A 298 14.79 4.28 0.02
N THR A 299 14.87 4.75 -1.22
CA THR A 299 14.36 6.09 -1.58
C THR A 299 13.54 6.04 -2.86
N ILE A 300 12.55 6.94 -2.93
CA ILE A 300 11.79 7.26 -4.13
C ILE A 300 12.07 8.72 -4.46
N VAL A 301 12.64 9.00 -5.63
CA VAL A 301 12.84 10.37 -6.11
C VAL A 301 11.85 10.64 -7.24
N ARG A 302 11.08 11.72 -7.12
CA ARG A 302 10.11 12.16 -8.13
C ARG A 302 10.62 13.33 -8.93
N ALA A 303 10.26 13.39 -10.20
CA ALA A 303 10.33 14.59 -11.02
C ALA A 303 8.99 14.73 -11.73
N LEU A 304 8.13 15.64 -11.25
CA LEU A 304 6.78 15.80 -11.77
C LEU A 304 6.73 16.97 -12.75
N VAL A 305 6.05 16.76 -13.88
CA VAL A 305 5.72 17.79 -14.89
C VAL A 305 4.22 18.12 -14.81
#